data_AF-A0A6C0E9A5-F1
#
_entry.id   AF-A0A6C0E9A5-F1
#
_cell.length_a   1.000
_cell.length_b   1.000
_cell.length_c   1.000
_cell.angle_alpha   90.00
_cell.angle_beta   90.00
_cell.angle_gamma   90.00
#
_symmetry.space_group_name_H-M   'P 1'
#
loop_
_entity.id
_entity.type
_entity.pdbx_description
1 polymer ?
#
loop_
_entity_poly.entity_id
_entity_poly.type
_entity_poly.pdbx_seq_one_letter_code
_entity_poly.pdbx_strand_id
1 'polypeptide(L)'
;MSDWRQEYFDQVSCHGVVNYSGTGNVTVDVVLKGYENQTVDVIFWAPAPATRGISFSGSGLPYASPDQAYDQTPNQGATKAINGRFRVNIKQPNAYYVGLGSLYVPPHLHVKVCNDSSRQIHHIPVGQAAPFRTLTYPAPPSKSARSGPEFYNSTKTLDVRTQEQILRDSAYTHDKPMPDNFWGLKPPC
;
A
#
# COMPACT_ATOMS: atom_id res chain seq x y z
N MET A 1 -24.70 8.37 -9.35
CA MET A 1 -23.94 7.10 -9.50
C MET A 1 -22.54 7.35 -9.01
N SER A 2 -22.27 7.08 -7.74
CA SER A 2 -21.02 7.42 -7.06
C SER A 2 -20.73 6.35 -6.02
N ASP A 3 -19.99 5.32 -6.41
CA ASP A 3 -19.49 4.30 -5.49
C ASP A 3 -17.96 4.44 -5.44
N TRP A 4 -17.50 5.22 -4.47
CA TRP A 4 -16.08 5.43 -4.19
C TRP A 4 -15.72 4.61 -2.94
N ARG A 5 -14.78 3.70 -3.11
CA ARG A 5 -14.33 2.75 -2.08
C ARG A 5 -13.59 3.53 -0.97
N GLN A 6 -14.21 3.65 0.20
CA GLN A 6 -13.64 4.28 1.40
C GLN A 6 -12.92 3.24 2.26
N GLU A 7 -11.62 3.40 2.49
CA GLU A 7 -10.92 2.68 3.56
C GLU A 7 -10.87 3.59 4.80
N TYR A 8 -11.50 3.13 5.89
CA TYR A 8 -11.47 3.77 7.21
C TYR A 8 -10.33 3.20 8.04
N PHE A 9 -9.47 4.05 8.60
CA PHE A 9 -8.42 3.63 9.54
C PHE A 9 -8.65 4.26 10.93
N ASP A 10 -8.59 3.45 11.99
CA ASP A 10 -8.67 3.88 13.40
C ASP A 10 -7.41 3.40 14.12
N GLN A 11 -6.30 4.13 13.92
CA GLN A 11 -5.12 4.00 14.77
C GLN A 11 -4.94 5.30 15.54
N VAL A 12 -4.95 5.16 16.87
CA VAL A 12 -5.07 6.20 17.89
C VAL A 12 -4.11 7.37 17.63
N SER A 13 -4.63 8.42 16.98
CA SER A 13 -4.19 9.84 16.89
C SER A 13 -4.62 10.47 15.55
N CYS A 14 -4.89 9.68 14.50
CA CYS A 14 -5.33 10.18 13.19
C CYS A 14 -6.49 9.33 12.64
N HIS A 15 -7.61 9.97 12.31
CA HIS A 15 -8.73 9.38 11.57
C HIS A 15 -8.70 9.91 10.15
N GLY A 16 -8.83 9.07 9.13
CA GLY A 16 -8.88 9.59 7.76
C GLY A 16 -9.54 8.66 6.76
N VAL A 17 -9.83 9.22 5.60
CA VAL A 17 -10.47 8.52 4.48
C VAL A 17 -9.58 8.67 3.24
N VAL A 18 -9.28 7.55 2.60
CA VAL A 18 -8.49 7.51 1.37
C VAL A 18 -9.41 7.35 0.17
N ASN A 19 -9.33 8.30 -0.77
CA ASN A 19 -10.18 8.37 -1.96
C ASN A 19 -9.34 8.20 -3.24
N TYR A 20 -9.68 7.20 -4.03
CA TYR A 20 -8.98 6.87 -5.27
C TYR A 20 -9.66 7.49 -6.49
N SER A 21 -8.93 8.29 -7.25
CA SER A 21 -9.45 8.97 -8.45
C SER A 21 -9.28 8.17 -9.76
N GLY A 22 -8.87 6.90 -9.69
CA GLY A 22 -8.69 6.01 -10.85
C GLY A 22 -7.48 6.30 -11.76
N THR A 23 -6.86 7.48 -11.64
CA THR A 23 -5.67 7.90 -12.42
C THR A 23 -4.33 7.61 -11.74
N GLY A 24 -4.35 6.94 -10.58
CA GLY A 24 -3.19 6.75 -9.71
C GLY A 24 -2.95 7.90 -8.73
N ASN A 25 -3.78 8.95 -8.78
CA ASN A 25 -3.83 9.98 -7.76
C ASN A 25 -4.78 9.55 -6.63
N VAL A 26 -4.28 9.69 -5.41
CA VAL A 26 -4.94 9.35 -4.15
C VAL A 26 -5.14 10.62 -3.35
N THR A 27 -6.38 10.89 -2.96
CA THR A 27 -6.71 11.96 -2.04
C THR A 27 -6.84 11.36 -0.65
N VAL A 28 -6.04 11.84 0.30
CA VAL A 28 -6.11 11.41 1.69
C VAL A 28 -6.69 12.55 2.52
N ASP A 29 -7.89 12.32 3.05
CA ASP A 29 -8.53 13.17 4.05
C ASP A 29 -8.08 12.72 5.44
N VAL A 30 -7.48 13.62 6.22
CA VAL A 30 -6.95 13.31 7.55
C VAL A 30 -7.55 14.24 8.61
N VAL A 31 -7.88 13.67 9.75
CA VAL A 31 -8.40 14.29 10.96
C VAL A 31 -7.48 13.93 12.12
N LEU A 32 -6.78 14.92 12.66
CA LEU A 32 -5.86 14.80 13.78
C LEU A 32 -6.65 14.89 15.11
N LYS A 33 -6.76 13.78 15.84
CA LYS A 33 -7.38 13.78 17.17
C LYS A 33 -6.49 14.56 18.15
N GLY A 34 -7.08 15.48 18.92
CA GLY A 34 -6.36 16.35 19.86
C GLY A 34 -6.02 17.74 19.32
N TYR A 35 -6.24 18.00 18.02
CA TYR A 35 -6.00 19.30 17.37
C TYR A 35 -7.28 19.94 16.80
N GLU A 36 -8.45 19.51 17.27
CA GLU A 36 -9.76 19.78 16.67
C GLU A 36 -10.15 21.27 16.61
N ASN A 37 -9.47 22.14 17.35
CA ASN A 37 -9.68 23.60 17.35
C ASN A 37 -8.39 24.41 17.08
N GLN A 38 -7.34 23.76 16.57
CA GLN A 38 -6.07 24.41 16.32
C GLN A 38 -5.72 24.36 14.83
N THR A 39 -5.04 25.42 14.38
CA THR A 39 -4.36 25.41 13.09
C THR A 39 -2.93 25.00 13.32
N VAL A 40 -2.54 23.84 12.78
CA VAL A 40 -1.20 23.29 12.95
C VAL A 40 -0.50 23.06 11.61
N ASP A 41 0.80 23.27 11.60
CA ASP A 41 1.64 22.95 10.45
C ASP A 41 1.98 21.46 10.47
N VAL A 42 1.73 20.79 9.35
CA VAL A 42 1.90 19.36 9.16
C VAL A 42 2.85 19.13 8.00
N ILE A 43 3.80 18.23 8.19
CA ILE A 43 4.61 17.70 7.10
C ILE A 43 4.18 16.27 6.80
N PHE A 44 4.21 15.91 5.53
CA PHE A 44 3.86 14.58 5.08
C PHE A 44 4.85 14.10 4.02
N TRP A 45 5.12 12.79 4.03
CA TRP A 45 5.92 12.15 2.99
C TRP A 45 5.50 10.69 2.81
N ALA A 46 5.64 10.19 1.59
CA ALA A 46 5.27 8.82 1.22
C ALA A 46 6.27 8.27 0.21
N PRO A 47 6.41 6.93 0.10
CA PRO A 47 7.18 6.30 -0.95
C PRO A 47 6.76 6.75 -2.34
N ALA A 48 7.70 6.71 -3.28
CA ALA A 48 7.45 6.95 -4.69
C ALA A 48 6.43 5.92 -5.25
N PRO A 49 5.70 6.29 -6.33
CA PRO A 49 4.76 5.38 -6.96
C PRO A 49 5.47 4.26 -7.71
N ALA A 50 4.84 3.09 -7.79
CA ALA A 50 5.44 1.92 -8.42
C ALA A 50 5.75 2.14 -9.91
N THR A 51 6.89 1.66 -10.36
CA THR A 51 7.23 1.59 -11.78
C THR A 51 6.21 0.71 -12.51
N ARG A 52 5.60 1.24 -13.56
CA ARG A 52 4.67 0.50 -14.42
C ARG A 52 5.36 0.12 -15.71
N GLY A 53 5.68 -1.16 -15.85
CA GLY A 53 6.20 -1.78 -17.07
C GLY A 53 5.21 -2.77 -17.67
N ILE A 54 5.59 -3.36 -18.81
CA ILE A 54 4.78 -4.36 -19.55
C ILE A 54 4.98 -5.77 -18.96
N SER A 55 6.18 -6.07 -18.43
CA SER A 55 6.51 -7.40 -17.93
C SER A 55 6.12 -7.58 -16.47
N PHE A 56 5.89 -8.83 -16.06
CA PHE A 56 5.73 -9.19 -14.65
C PHE A 56 6.97 -8.71 -13.86
N SER A 57 8.16 -9.14 -14.22
CA SER A 57 9.39 -8.84 -13.45
C SER A 57 9.83 -7.37 -13.46
N GLY A 58 9.19 -6.48 -14.22
CA GLY A 58 9.55 -5.06 -14.32
C GLY A 58 8.46 -4.08 -13.86
N SER A 59 7.33 -4.58 -13.35
CA SER A 59 6.15 -3.74 -13.09
C SER A 59 5.56 -4.02 -11.71
N GLY A 60 5.31 -2.95 -10.94
CA GLY A 60 4.64 -3.03 -9.64
C GLY A 60 5.45 -3.67 -8.52
N LEU A 61 6.77 -3.83 -8.70
CA LEU A 61 7.65 -4.42 -7.68
C LEU A 61 7.88 -3.43 -6.52
N PRO A 62 7.90 -3.90 -5.25
CA PRO A 62 8.35 -3.10 -4.12
C PRO A 62 9.80 -2.65 -4.28
N TYR A 63 10.16 -1.51 -3.70
CA TYR A 63 11.54 -1.04 -3.68
C TYR A 63 12.42 -1.90 -2.75
N ALA A 64 13.71 -1.99 -3.05
CA ALA A 64 14.64 -2.82 -2.31
C ALA A 64 15.00 -2.25 -0.92
N SER A 65 14.93 -0.92 -0.77
CA SER A 65 15.26 -0.22 0.48
C SER A 65 14.44 1.08 0.62
N PRO A 66 14.37 1.65 1.84
CA PRO A 66 13.79 2.97 2.06
C PRO A 66 14.50 4.05 1.23
N ASP A 67 15.83 3.99 1.13
CA ASP A 67 16.61 4.98 0.39
C ASP A 67 16.13 5.07 -1.06
N GLN A 68 15.89 3.91 -1.69
CA GLN A 68 15.34 3.87 -3.05
C GLN A 68 13.87 4.32 -3.10
N ALA A 69 13.08 3.97 -2.08
CA ALA A 69 11.65 4.28 -2.05
C ALA A 69 11.37 5.78 -1.87
N TYR A 70 12.25 6.49 -1.15
CA TYR A 70 12.11 7.91 -0.84
C TYR A 70 12.98 8.81 -1.71
N ASP A 71 13.90 8.25 -2.51
CA ASP A 71 14.70 9.03 -3.44
C ASP A 71 13.80 9.78 -4.44
N GLN A 72 13.91 11.11 -4.42
CA GLN A 72 13.15 12.03 -5.27
C GLN A 72 11.64 11.75 -5.34
N THR A 73 11.05 11.25 -4.24
CA THR A 73 9.62 10.95 -4.22
C THR A 73 8.79 12.22 -4.51
N PRO A 74 7.81 12.18 -5.42
CA PRO A 74 6.89 13.30 -5.63
C PRO A 74 5.89 13.44 -4.48
N ASN A 75 5.81 12.45 -3.59
CA ASN A 75 4.82 12.36 -2.52
C ASN A 75 5.34 13.00 -1.22
N GLN A 76 5.79 14.25 -1.27
CA GLN A 76 6.28 14.97 -0.10
C GLN A 76 5.79 16.41 -0.09
N GLY A 77 5.55 16.97 1.10
CA GLY A 77 5.13 18.35 1.22
C GLY A 77 4.79 18.77 2.65
N ALA A 78 4.36 20.02 2.77
CA ALA A 78 3.86 20.60 4.00
C ALA A 78 2.49 21.23 3.75
N THR A 79 1.59 21.09 4.70
CA THR A 79 0.25 21.67 4.64
C THR A 79 -0.21 22.13 6.02
N LYS A 80 -1.16 23.07 6.05
CA LYS A 80 -1.80 23.52 7.28
C LYS A 80 -3.05 22.69 7.53
N ALA A 81 -3.15 22.08 8.70
CA ALA A 81 -4.38 21.48 9.17
C ALA A 81 -5.24 22.53 9.85
N ILE A 82 -6.45 22.75 9.35
CA ILE A 82 -7.41 23.72 9.88
C ILE A 82 -8.42 22.93 10.72
N ASN A 83 -8.56 23.28 12.01
CA ASN A 83 -9.40 22.55 12.96
C ASN A 83 -9.05 21.05 13.01
N GLY A 84 -7.75 20.76 12.97
CA GLY A 84 -7.23 19.39 12.95
C GLY A 84 -7.50 18.62 11.65
N ARG A 85 -8.03 19.25 10.60
CA ARG A 85 -8.34 18.57 9.32
C ARG A 85 -7.46 19.08 8.19
N PHE A 86 -6.99 18.16 7.36
CA PHE A 86 -6.31 18.51 6.13
C PHE A 86 -6.55 17.46 5.04
N ARG A 87 -6.33 17.88 3.80
CA ARG A 87 -6.43 17.03 2.62
C ARG A 87 -5.14 17.11 1.84
N VAL A 88 -4.60 15.97 1.45
CA VAL A 88 -3.44 15.89 0.55
C VAL A 88 -3.75 15.04 -0.66
N ASN A 89 -3.19 15.43 -1.80
CA ASN A 89 -3.23 14.65 -3.03
C ASN A 89 -1.82 14.12 -3.28
N ILE A 90 -1.69 12.80 -3.30
CA ILE A 90 -0.42 12.11 -3.56
C ILE A 90 -0.62 11.11 -4.70
N LYS A 91 0.47 10.70 -5.33
CA LYS A 91 0.45 9.53 -6.21
C LYS A 91 0.43 8.27 -5.35
N GLN A 92 -0.24 7.21 -5.81
CA GLN A 92 -0.32 5.93 -5.11
C GLN A 92 1.08 5.47 -4.68
N PRO A 93 1.38 5.44 -3.36
CA PRO A 93 2.69 4.99 -2.90
C PRO A 93 2.86 3.49 -3.18
N ASN A 94 4.11 3.07 -3.32
CA ASN A 94 4.49 1.67 -3.43
C ASN A 94 5.01 1.11 -2.10
N ALA A 95 5.10 -0.21 -2.02
CA ALA A 95 5.77 -0.90 -0.92
C ALA A 95 7.29 -0.87 -1.06
N TYR A 96 7.99 -1.17 0.03
CA TYR A 96 9.44 -1.36 0.02
C TYR A 96 9.88 -2.35 1.08
N TYR A 97 11.13 -2.79 1.01
CA TYR A 97 11.73 -3.68 1.98
C TYR A 97 12.68 -2.96 2.94
N VAL A 98 12.79 -3.48 4.15
CA VAL A 98 13.80 -3.10 5.15
C VAL A 98 14.46 -4.34 5.74
N GLY A 99 15.53 -4.14 6.53
CA GLY A 99 16.27 -5.25 7.12
C GLY A 99 16.85 -6.19 6.07
N LEU A 100 17.53 -5.62 5.06
CA LEU A 100 18.17 -6.34 3.96
C LEU A 100 17.21 -7.23 3.14
N GLY A 101 15.98 -6.77 2.91
CA GLY A 101 14.98 -7.52 2.13
C GLY A 101 14.08 -8.44 2.96
N SER A 102 14.28 -8.51 4.28
CA SER A 102 13.58 -9.46 5.15
C SER A 102 12.18 -8.98 5.56
N LEU A 103 12.01 -7.67 5.75
CA LEU A 103 10.76 -7.10 6.23
C LEU A 103 10.08 -6.27 5.13
N TYR A 104 8.88 -6.68 4.76
CA TYR A 104 8.04 -5.99 3.80
C TYR A 104 7.25 -4.87 4.50
N VAL A 105 7.34 -3.66 3.97
CA VAL A 105 6.59 -2.49 4.45
C VAL A 105 5.53 -2.13 3.40
N PRO A 106 4.23 -2.18 3.74
CA PRO A 106 3.15 -1.89 2.80
C PRO A 106 3.12 -0.39 2.43
N PRO A 107 2.41 -0.01 1.35
CA PRO A 107 2.21 1.39 0.99
C PRO A 107 1.62 2.19 2.14
N HIS A 108 2.25 3.30 2.50
CA HIS A 108 1.82 4.15 3.61
C HIS A 108 2.23 5.61 3.40
N LEU A 109 1.57 6.49 4.15
CA LEU A 109 1.84 7.91 4.25
C LEU A 109 2.32 8.21 5.67
N HIS A 110 3.45 8.90 5.77
CA HIS A 110 3.91 9.47 7.02
C HIS A 110 3.33 10.86 7.21
N VAL A 111 2.91 11.14 8.43
CA VAL A 111 2.41 12.45 8.85
C VAL A 111 3.08 12.83 10.16
N LYS A 112 3.60 14.05 10.23
CA LYS A 112 4.19 14.61 11.45
C LYS A 112 3.73 16.06 11.65
N VAL A 113 3.37 16.39 12.89
CA VAL A 113 3.01 17.75 13.30
C VAL A 113 4.30 18.50 13.70
N CYS A 114 4.53 19.70 13.16
CA CYS A 114 5.78 20.44 13.36
C CYS A 114 5.95 21.03 14.76
N ASN A 115 4.85 21.42 15.40
CA ASN A 115 4.85 22.12 16.69
C ASN A 115 4.55 21.20 17.87
N ASP A 116 4.50 19.89 17.65
CA ASP A 116 4.34 18.92 18.72
C ASP A 116 5.71 18.58 19.33
N SER A 117 5.79 18.62 20.66
CA SER A 117 6.96 18.19 21.43
C SER A 117 7.12 16.67 21.41
N SER A 118 6.03 15.95 21.14
CA SER A 118 6.07 14.55 20.77
C SER A 118 6.63 14.45 19.33
N ARG A 119 7.85 13.93 19.16
CA ARG A 119 8.45 13.69 17.83
C ARG A 119 7.77 12.51 17.11
N GLN A 120 6.50 12.26 17.38
CA GLN A 120 5.76 11.11 16.89
C GLN A 120 5.50 11.26 15.39
N ILE A 121 5.71 10.16 14.67
CA ILE A 121 5.37 10.04 13.25
C ILE A 121 4.19 9.09 13.17
N HIS A 122 3.12 9.53 12.53
CA HIS A 122 1.94 8.72 12.30
C HIS A 122 2.08 8.03 10.93
N HIS A 123 1.81 6.74 10.89
CA HIS A 123 1.87 5.92 9.69
C HIS A 123 0.45 5.57 9.28
N ILE A 124 0.00 6.11 8.15
CA ILE A 124 -1.33 5.87 7.60
C ILE A 124 -1.17 4.87 6.45
N PRO A 125 -1.73 3.65 6.52
CA PRO A 125 -1.71 2.73 5.37
C PRO A 125 -2.51 3.33 4.20
N VAL A 126 -1.94 3.29 2.99
CA VAL A 126 -2.57 3.88 1.79
C VAL A 126 -2.65 2.81 0.70
N GLY A 127 -3.76 2.07 0.72
CA GLY A 127 -4.05 1.05 -0.29
C GLY A 127 -3.19 -0.19 -0.17
N GLN A 128 -3.14 -0.95 -1.26
CA GLN A 128 -2.49 -2.24 -1.32
C GLN A 128 -1.47 -2.29 -2.44
N ALA A 129 -0.34 -2.97 -2.19
CA ALA A 129 0.61 -3.24 -3.26
C ALA A 129 0.06 -4.27 -4.24
N ALA A 130 0.67 -4.34 -5.42
CA ALA A 130 0.32 -5.33 -6.40
C ALA A 130 0.53 -6.77 -5.84
N PRO A 131 -0.48 -7.66 -5.93
CA PRO A 131 -0.37 -9.04 -5.48
C PRO A 131 0.78 -9.80 -6.14
N PHE A 132 1.37 -10.73 -5.38
CA PHE A 132 2.45 -11.63 -5.84
C PHE A 132 3.72 -10.94 -6.34
N ARG A 133 3.92 -9.65 -6.02
CA ARG A 133 5.13 -8.90 -6.37
C ARG A 133 6.23 -8.94 -5.30
N THR A 134 6.07 -9.82 -4.31
CA THR A 134 6.99 -9.94 -3.19
C THR A 134 8.24 -10.78 -3.56
N LEU A 135 9.40 -10.41 -3.02
CA LEU A 135 10.66 -11.17 -3.15
C LEU A 135 10.53 -12.59 -2.57
N THR A 136 9.73 -12.72 -1.53
CA THR A 136 9.48 -13.98 -0.82
C THR A 136 8.00 -14.34 -0.89
N TYR A 137 7.63 -15.46 -0.28
CA TYR A 137 6.23 -15.85 -0.14
C TYR A 137 5.45 -14.76 0.60
N PRO A 138 4.16 -14.58 0.28
CA PRO A 138 3.30 -13.66 1.02
C PRO A 138 3.40 -13.93 2.52
N ALA A 139 3.79 -12.92 3.28
CA ALA A 139 3.83 -12.99 4.74
C ALA A 139 2.42 -12.75 5.32
N PRO A 140 2.16 -13.05 6.60
CA PRO A 140 0.95 -12.62 7.29
C PRO A 140 0.72 -11.11 7.07
N PRO A 141 -0.53 -10.66 6.84
CA PRO A 141 -1.80 -11.36 7.13
C PRO A 141 -2.34 -12.26 5.99
N SER A 142 -1.56 -12.61 4.97
CA SER A 142 -2.05 -13.56 3.94
C SER A 142 -2.41 -14.93 4.53
N LYS A 143 -3.50 -15.55 4.06
CA LYS A 143 -4.03 -16.82 4.62
C LYS A 143 -3.25 -18.07 4.17
N SER A 144 -2.08 -17.92 3.53
CA SER A 144 -1.25 -19.05 3.07
C SER A 144 0.23 -18.68 2.97
N ALA A 145 0.79 -18.14 4.05
CA ALA A 145 2.25 -17.97 4.13
C ALA A 145 2.95 -19.34 4.09
N ARG A 146 4.14 -19.41 3.47
CA ARG A 146 4.94 -20.64 3.47
C ARG A 146 5.47 -20.91 4.88
N SER A 147 4.81 -21.80 5.61
CA SER A 147 5.21 -22.23 6.97
C SER A 147 5.93 -23.58 7.01
N GLY A 148 5.92 -24.35 5.92
CA GLY A 148 6.51 -25.68 5.86
C GLY A 148 6.40 -26.34 4.48
N PRO A 149 6.86 -27.60 4.33
CA PRO A 149 6.80 -28.33 3.07
C PRO A 149 5.36 -28.57 2.58
N GLU A 150 4.40 -28.69 3.50
CA GLU A 150 2.97 -28.83 3.19
C GLU A 150 2.38 -27.67 2.38
N PHE A 151 3.08 -26.52 2.33
CA PHE A 151 2.73 -25.40 1.47
C PHE A 151 2.51 -25.82 0.01
N TYR A 152 3.29 -26.78 -0.50
CA TYR A 152 3.17 -27.28 -1.87
C TYR A 152 2.07 -28.32 -2.07
N ASN A 153 1.48 -28.87 -1.00
CA ASN A 153 0.47 -29.92 -1.08
C ASN A 153 -0.85 -29.40 -1.68
N SER A 154 -1.14 -28.11 -1.51
CA SER A 154 -2.30 -27.40 -2.08
C SER A 154 -2.33 -27.36 -3.62
N THR A 155 -1.21 -27.68 -4.29
CA THR A 155 -1.16 -27.78 -5.76
C THR A 155 -1.92 -28.98 -6.31
N LYS A 156 -2.17 -30.02 -5.49
CA LYS A 156 -2.84 -31.27 -5.92
C LYS A 156 -4.34 -31.11 -6.16
N THR A 157 -4.93 -30.01 -5.70
CA THR A 157 -6.37 -29.73 -5.79
C THR A 157 -6.67 -28.52 -6.69
N LEU A 158 -5.70 -28.07 -7.48
CA LEU A 158 -5.91 -26.94 -8.39
C LEU A 158 -6.58 -27.42 -9.68
N ASP A 159 -7.59 -26.67 -10.12
CA ASP A 159 -8.27 -26.95 -11.38
C ASP A 159 -7.32 -26.74 -12.57
N VAL A 160 -7.49 -27.56 -13.61
CA VAL A 160 -6.80 -27.38 -14.88
C VAL A 160 -7.39 -26.15 -15.57
N ARG A 161 -6.55 -25.16 -15.88
CA ARG A 161 -6.95 -23.90 -16.51
C ARG A 161 -6.36 -23.77 -17.91
N THR A 162 -7.11 -23.14 -18.80
CA THR A 162 -6.62 -22.72 -20.12
C THR A 162 -5.69 -21.51 -20.02
N GLN A 163 -4.89 -21.26 -21.06
CA GLN A 163 -4.01 -20.09 -21.13
C GLN A 163 -4.79 -18.76 -20.99
N GLU A 164 -5.98 -18.66 -21.58
CA GLU A 164 -6.80 -17.46 -21.46
C GLU A 164 -7.36 -17.25 -20.04
N GLN A 165 -7.83 -18.32 -19.40
CA GLN A 165 -8.28 -18.26 -18.00
C GLN A 165 -7.15 -17.80 -17.10
N ILE A 166 -5.95 -18.36 -17.27
CA ILE A 166 -4.75 -17.94 -16.55
C ILE A 166 -4.52 -16.42 -16.70
N LEU A 167 -4.56 -15.89 -17.93
CA LEU A 167 -4.32 -14.47 -18.19
C LEU A 167 -5.41 -13.56 -17.56
N ARG A 168 -6.67 -13.97 -17.62
CA ARG A 168 -7.79 -13.21 -17.02
C ARG A 168 -7.79 -13.25 -15.50
N ASP A 169 -7.49 -14.41 -14.94
CA ASP A 169 -7.44 -14.65 -13.49
C ASP A 169 -6.29 -13.89 -12.84
N SER A 170 -5.12 -13.93 -13.50
CA SER A 170 -3.88 -13.28 -13.05
C SER A 170 -3.79 -11.79 -13.39
N ALA A 171 -4.73 -11.26 -14.17
CA ALA A 171 -4.77 -9.84 -14.50
C ALA A 171 -4.83 -9.00 -13.21
N TYR A 172 -3.86 -8.10 -13.07
CA TYR A 172 -3.87 -7.15 -11.96
C TYR A 172 -4.99 -6.15 -12.18
N THR A 173 -5.95 -6.15 -11.26
CA THR A 173 -6.96 -5.11 -11.15
C THR A 173 -6.82 -4.46 -9.78
N HIS A 174 -6.89 -3.14 -9.72
CA HIS A 174 -6.66 -2.37 -8.48
C HIS A 174 -7.64 -2.75 -7.35
N ASP A 175 -8.78 -3.32 -7.71
CA ASP A 175 -9.85 -3.77 -6.82
C ASP A 175 -9.67 -5.18 -6.27
N LYS A 176 -8.73 -5.99 -6.81
CA LYS A 176 -8.42 -7.33 -6.33
C LYS A 176 -7.36 -7.25 -5.22
N PRO A 177 -7.74 -7.50 -3.95
CA PRO A 177 -6.76 -7.57 -2.88
C PRO A 177 -5.82 -8.76 -3.08
N MET A 178 -4.71 -8.77 -2.33
CA MET A 178 -3.84 -9.94 -2.24
C MET A 178 -4.70 -11.19 -1.96
N PRO A 179 -4.70 -12.21 -2.84
CA PRO A 179 -5.51 -13.39 -2.63
C PRO A 179 -5.14 -14.13 -1.35
N ASP A 180 -6.13 -14.78 -0.74
CA ASP A 180 -5.96 -15.57 0.48
C ASP A 180 -4.98 -16.73 0.31
N ASN A 181 -4.86 -17.27 -0.91
CA ASN A 181 -3.95 -18.36 -1.24
C ASN A 181 -2.87 -17.94 -2.25
N PHE A 182 -1.67 -18.51 -2.12
CA PHE A 182 -0.59 -18.27 -3.08
C PHE A 182 -0.78 -19.00 -4.41
N TRP A 183 -1.52 -20.12 -4.39
CA TRP A 183 -1.57 -21.09 -5.48
C TRP A 183 -2.82 -21.00 -6.38
N GLY A 184 -3.80 -20.17 -6.04
CA GLY A 184 -5.04 -20.03 -6.82
C GLY A 184 -4.83 -19.24 -8.12
N LEU A 185 -5.33 -18.01 -8.19
CA LEU A 185 -5.30 -17.17 -9.39
C LEU A 185 -3.91 -16.56 -9.70
N LYS A 186 -2.85 -17.04 -9.04
CA LYS A 186 -1.49 -16.60 -9.33
C LYS A 186 -1.14 -16.96 -10.79
N PRO A 187 -0.52 -16.04 -11.55
CA PRO A 187 0.01 -16.37 -12.86
C PRO A 187 1.05 -17.50 -12.75
N PRO A 188 0.96 -18.58 -13.56
CA PRO A 188 2.02 -19.55 -13.69
C PRO A 188 3.27 -18.87 -14.26
N CYS A 189 4.42 -19.34 -13.78
CA CYS A 189 5.75 -18.88 -14.18
C CYS A 189 6.02 -19.15 -15.65
#